data_AF-A0A090V0V6-F1
#
_entry.id   AF-A0A090V0V6-F1
#
_cell.length_a   1.000
_cell.length_b   1.000
_cell.length_c   1.000
_cell.angle_alpha   90.00
_cell.angle_beta   90.00
_cell.angle_gamma   90.00
#
_symmetry.space_group_name_H-M   'P 1'
#
loop_
_entity.id
_entity.type
_entity.pdbx_description
1 polymer ?
#
loop_
_entity_poly.entity_id
_entity_poly.type
_entity_poly.pdbx_seq_one_letter_code
_entity_poly.pdbx_strand_id
1 'polypeptide(L)'
;MSVEREYFVLSVNHTDRSNPYIVLWAADDSGYRGRVESAGRYSESQVMAQLGYYNNGYDTVAVPCDVAEPLSHSVKPGFFDTDEGRWLRNNRATWNALLDHLIAKPKRKPQPEYRGAPRRKD
;
A
#
# COMPACT_ATOMS: atom_id res chain seq x y z
N MET A 1 -20.09 -20.35 1.46
CA MET A 1 -19.79 -18.95 1.80
C MET A 1 -18.62 -18.55 0.94
N SER A 2 -18.79 -17.61 0.01
CA SER A 2 -17.65 -17.03 -0.70
C SER A 2 -16.83 -16.25 0.31
N VAL A 3 -15.55 -16.61 0.48
CA VAL A 3 -14.63 -15.80 1.27
C VAL A 3 -14.45 -14.49 0.51
N GLU A 4 -14.79 -13.38 1.14
CA GLU A 4 -14.61 -12.05 0.57
C GLU A 4 -13.12 -11.78 0.36
N ARG A 5 -12.76 -11.12 -0.75
CA ARG A 5 -11.36 -10.79 -1.03
C ARG A 5 -10.89 -9.71 -0.05
N GLU A 6 -9.68 -9.87 0.45
CA GLU A 6 -9.05 -8.90 1.36
C GLU A 6 -8.18 -7.91 0.61
N TYR A 7 -8.08 -6.71 1.17
CA TYR A 7 -7.34 -5.58 0.61
C TYR A 7 -6.39 -4.99 1.65
N PHE A 8 -5.20 -4.59 1.21
CA PHE A 8 -4.35 -3.66 1.95
C PHE A 8 -4.67 -2.23 1.54
N VAL A 9 -4.55 -1.32 2.49
CA VAL A 9 -4.58 0.13 2.24
C VAL A 9 -3.15 0.65 2.28
N LEU A 10 -2.66 1.10 1.13
CA LEU A 10 -1.33 1.69 0.96
C LEU A 10 -1.43 3.19 1.16
N SER A 11 -0.54 3.77 1.97
CA SER A 11 -0.46 5.22 2.11
C SER A 11 0.41 5.82 1.00
N VAL A 12 -0.25 6.56 0.13
CA VAL A 12 0.36 7.35 -0.95
C VAL A 12 0.99 8.62 -0.38
N ASN A 13 0.43 9.23 0.67
CA ASN A 13 0.96 10.48 1.26
C ASN A 13 2.09 10.25 2.26
N HIS A 14 2.08 9.13 3.00
CA HIS A 14 3.16 8.79 3.93
C HIS A 14 4.29 7.97 3.30
N THR A 15 4.20 7.68 1.99
CA THR A 15 5.31 7.09 1.23
C THR A 15 5.98 8.16 0.38
N ASP A 16 7.10 8.69 0.87
CA ASP A 16 7.92 9.66 0.13
C ASP A 16 9.12 9.01 -0.57
N ARG A 17 9.86 9.79 -1.36
CA ARG A 17 11.05 9.34 -2.10
C ARG A 17 12.22 8.85 -1.24
N SER A 18 12.26 9.20 0.04
CA SER A 18 13.29 8.79 1.00
C SER A 18 12.95 7.45 1.63
N ASN A 19 11.66 7.10 1.67
CA ASN A 19 11.20 5.79 2.12
C ASN A 19 11.58 4.71 1.10
N PRO A 20 12.37 3.69 1.49
CA PRO A 20 12.71 2.59 0.59
C PRO A 20 11.58 1.55 0.47
N TYR A 21 10.58 1.62 1.34
CA TYR A 21 9.44 0.72 1.38
C TYR A 21 8.12 1.50 1.42
N ILE A 22 7.05 0.90 0.91
CA ILE A 22 5.72 1.49 0.90
C ILE A 22 5.10 1.35 2.29
N VAL A 23 4.48 2.42 2.78
CA VAL A 23 3.75 2.44 4.04
C VAL A 23 2.36 1.84 3.85
N LEU A 24 2.00 0.91 4.72
CA LEU A 24 0.71 0.22 4.79
C LEU A 24 -0.07 0.72 6.02
N TRP A 25 -1.39 0.69 5.98
CA TRP A 25 -2.20 0.89 7.19
C TRP A 25 -2.19 -0.36 8.06
N ALA A 26 -2.24 -0.17 9.37
CA ALA A 26 -2.53 -1.21 10.36
C ALA A 26 -3.99 -1.64 10.28
N ALA A 27 -4.38 -2.69 11.00
CA ALA A 27 -5.80 -3.05 11.16
C ALA A 27 -6.56 -1.94 11.91
N ASP A 28 -7.87 -1.85 11.68
CA ASP A 28 -8.77 -0.91 12.36
C ASP A 28 -8.33 0.56 12.28
N ASP A 29 -7.70 0.97 11.17
CA ASP A 29 -7.24 2.34 10.94
C ASP A 29 -6.28 2.87 12.02
N SER A 30 -5.61 1.95 12.75
CA SER A 30 -4.88 2.25 14.00
C SER A 30 -3.43 2.71 13.83
N GLY A 31 -3.05 3.13 12.62
CA GLY A 31 -1.73 3.68 12.30
C GLY A 31 -1.05 2.97 11.14
N TYR A 32 0.28 2.98 11.14
CA TYR A 32 1.10 2.56 9.99
C TYR A 32 1.90 1.29 10.26
N ARG A 33 2.15 0.54 9.19
CA ARG A 33 2.95 -0.68 9.13
C ARG A 33 3.82 -0.63 7.89
N GLY A 34 4.85 -1.47 7.84
CA GLY A 34 5.58 -1.71 6.59
C GLY A 34 5.77 -3.19 6.26
N ARG A 35 5.58 -4.09 7.24
CA ARG A 35 5.47 -5.54 7.00
C ARG A 35 4.08 -5.85 6.49
N VAL A 36 4.02 -6.70 5.47
CA VAL A 36 2.75 -7.19 4.94
C VAL A 36 2.06 -8.10 5.96
N GLU A 37 2.82 -8.84 6.77
CA GLU A 37 2.29 -9.76 7.79
C GLU A 37 1.59 -9.05 8.95
N SER A 38 1.93 -7.80 9.24
CA SER A 38 1.31 -7.02 10.32
C SER A 38 0.42 -5.88 9.82
N ALA A 39 0.27 -5.73 8.50
CA ALA A 39 -0.64 -4.79 7.87
C ALA A 39 -2.10 -5.17 8.10
N GLY A 40 -2.96 -4.16 8.13
CA GLY A 40 -4.40 -4.36 8.23
C GLY A 40 -4.97 -4.96 6.95
N ARG A 41 -5.77 -6.02 7.11
CA ARG A 41 -6.52 -6.66 6.03
C ARG A 41 -7.96 -6.19 6.11
N TYR A 42 -8.43 -5.53 5.06
CA TYR A 42 -9.75 -4.94 4.98
C TYR A 42 -10.60 -5.77 4.02
N SER A 43 -11.83 -6.07 4.39
CA SER A 43 -12.72 -6.81 3.50
C SER A 43 -13.13 -5.93 2.31
N GLU A 44 -13.45 -6.56 1.17
CA GLU A 44 -13.92 -5.84 -0.02
C GLU A 44 -15.09 -4.90 0.29
N SER A 45 -16.10 -5.39 1.00
CA SER A 45 -17.28 -4.65 1.43
C SER A 45 -16.94 -3.45 2.31
N GLN A 46 -16.01 -3.59 3.26
CA GLN A 46 -15.55 -2.49 4.10
C GLN A 46 -14.90 -1.39 3.25
N VAL A 47 -14.02 -1.75 2.33
CA VAL A 47 -13.35 -0.79 1.45
C VAL A 47 -14.35 -0.12 0.51
N MET A 48 -15.25 -0.89 -0.09
CA MET A 48 -16.26 -0.40 -1.03
C MET A 48 -17.27 0.54 -0.37
N ALA A 49 -17.63 0.30 0.90
CA ALA A 49 -18.51 1.19 1.66
C ALA A 49 -17.92 2.60 1.85
N GLN A 50 -16.59 2.74 1.84
CA GLN A 50 -15.91 4.01 2.12
C GLN A 50 -14.72 4.25 1.16
N LEU A 51 -14.95 4.14 -0.15
CA LEU A 51 -13.91 4.38 -1.17
C LEU A 51 -13.22 5.75 -1.05
N GLY A 52 -13.94 6.77 -0.59
CA GLY A 52 -13.37 8.11 -0.35
C GLY A 52 -12.36 8.16 0.80
N TYR A 53 -12.33 7.14 1.66
CA TYR A 53 -11.41 7.02 2.78
C TYR A 53 -10.29 6.03 2.45
N TYR A 54 -10.63 4.83 1.98
CA TYR A 54 -9.68 3.76 1.73
C TYR A 54 -9.01 3.79 0.34
N ASN A 55 -9.58 4.48 -0.64
CA ASN A 55 -9.10 4.52 -2.02
C ASN A 55 -9.33 5.89 -2.70
N ASN A 56 -8.89 6.97 -2.06
CA ASN A 56 -9.09 8.32 -2.60
C ASN A 56 -8.03 8.73 -3.65
N GLY A 57 -6.93 7.99 -3.72
CA GLY A 57 -5.81 8.17 -4.64
C GLY A 57 -4.85 9.29 -4.28
N TYR A 58 -5.18 10.19 -3.35
CA TYR A 58 -4.24 11.22 -2.89
C TYR A 58 -3.45 10.76 -1.66
N ASP A 59 -4.18 10.23 -0.68
CA ASP A 59 -3.65 9.77 0.59
C ASP A 59 -3.56 8.25 0.63
N THR A 60 -4.57 7.57 0.09
CA THR A 60 -4.73 6.13 0.19
C THR A 60 -5.11 5.50 -1.14
N VAL A 61 -4.64 4.27 -1.34
CA VAL A 61 -5.15 3.37 -2.38
C VAL A 61 -5.33 1.97 -1.80
N ALA A 62 -6.41 1.30 -2.21
CA ALA A 62 -6.70 -0.06 -1.77
C ALA A 62 -6.38 -1.07 -2.87
N VAL A 63 -5.58 -2.08 -2.52
CA VAL A 63 -5.11 -3.14 -3.42
C VAL A 63 -5.38 -4.51 -2.83
N PRO A 64 -5.68 -5.53 -3.64
CA PRO A 64 -5.86 -6.88 -3.13
C PRO A 64 -4.62 -7.44 -2.43
N CYS A 65 -4.82 -8.10 -1.28
CA CYS A 65 -3.73 -8.71 -0.51
C CYS A 65 -2.97 -9.77 -1.33
N ASP A 66 -3.70 -10.61 -2.06
CA ASP A 66 -3.17 -11.67 -2.92
C ASP A 66 -2.36 -11.16 -4.13
N VAL A 67 -2.52 -9.89 -4.52
CA VAL A 67 -1.69 -9.22 -5.53
C VAL A 67 -0.45 -8.59 -4.89
N ALA A 68 -0.61 -7.96 -3.73
CA ALA A 68 0.47 -7.25 -3.06
C ALA A 68 1.49 -8.19 -2.39
N GLU A 69 1.03 -9.27 -1.76
CA GLU A 69 1.90 -10.23 -1.06
C GLU A 69 3.01 -10.81 -1.94
N PRO A 70 2.74 -11.30 -3.17
CA PRO A 70 3.80 -11.82 -4.04
C PRO A 70 4.86 -10.77 -4.44
N LEU A 71 4.50 -9.48 -4.45
CA LEU A 71 5.40 -8.37 -4.77
C LEU A 71 6.29 -7.95 -3.58
N SER A 72 6.03 -8.48 -2.39
CA SER A 72 6.80 -8.18 -1.19
C SER A 72 8.10 -8.99 -1.15
N HIS A 73 9.12 -8.48 -0.47
CA HIS A 73 10.42 -9.13 -0.34
C HIS A 73 10.97 -9.00 1.08
N SER A 74 11.87 -9.89 1.47
CA SER A 74 12.68 -9.69 2.68
C SER A 74 13.45 -8.38 2.58
N VAL A 75 13.61 -7.71 3.72
CA VAL A 75 14.39 -6.47 3.79
C VAL A 75 15.86 -6.74 3.55
N LYS A 76 16.58 -5.69 3.16
CA LYS A 76 18.04 -5.74 3.17
C LYS A 76 18.51 -5.95 4.63
N PRO A 77 19.39 -6.93 4.89
CA PRO A 77 19.91 -7.15 6.23
C PRO A 77 20.54 -5.89 6.84
N GLY A 78 20.25 -5.64 8.11
CA GLY A 78 20.71 -4.49 8.88
C GLY A 78 20.06 -3.16 8.49
N PHE A 79 18.95 -3.18 7.73
CA PHE A 79 18.18 -1.97 7.44
C PHE A 79 17.26 -1.58 8.60
N PHE A 80 16.63 -2.56 9.24
CA PHE A 80 15.81 -2.38 10.44
C PHE A 80 16.42 -3.11 11.62
N ASP A 81 15.91 -2.86 12.83
CA ASP A 81 16.31 -3.59 14.05
C ASP A 81 16.08 -5.10 13.94
N THR A 82 15.12 -5.53 13.12
CA THR A 82 14.95 -6.94 12.76
C THR A 82 14.82 -7.11 11.25
N ASP A 83 15.48 -8.13 10.71
CA ASP A 83 15.53 -8.46 9.28
C ASP A 83 14.32 -9.31 8.83
N GLU A 84 13.26 -9.33 9.63
CA GLU A 84 12.12 -10.22 9.47
C GLU A 84 10.97 -9.61 8.64
N GLY A 85 10.13 -10.50 8.14
CA GLY A 85 8.92 -10.17 7.39
C GLY A 85 9.18 -9.73 5.96
N ARG A 86 8.10 -9.46 5.25
CA ARG A 86 8.12 -9.07 3.85
C ARG A 86 7.57 -7.68 3.66
N TRP A 87 8.21 -6.93 2.78
CA TRP A 87 7.99 -5.50 2.60
C TRP A 87 7.86 -5.17 1.13
N LEU A 88 6.97 -4.23 0.81
CA LEU A 88 6.80 -3.71 -0.55
C LEU A 88 7.85 -2.63 -0.81
N ARG A 89 8.66 -2.79 -1.84
CA ARG A 89 9.68 -1.79 -2.20
C ARG A 89 9.03 -0.53 -2.76
N ASN A 90 9.51 0.64 -2.33
CA ASN A 90 9.06 1.91 -2.88
C ASN A 90 9.78 2.22 -4.20
N ASN A 91 9.29 1.67 -5.30
CA ASN A 91 9.83 1.91 -6.63
C ASN A 91 8.74 1.89 -7.71
N ARG A 92 9.10 2.30 -8.93
CA ARG A 92 8.19 2.35 -10.08
C ARG A 92 7.52 1.01 -10.38
N ALA A 93 8.27 -0.08 -10.40
CA ALA A 93 7.76 -1.39 -10.80
C ALA A 93 6.70 -1.88 -9.82
N THR A 94 6.96 -1.77 -8.51
CA THR A 94 6.02 -2.13 -7.45
C THR A 94 4.78 -1.26 -7.50
N TRP A 95 4.92 0.07 -7.60
CA TRP A 95 3.75 0.96 -7.70
C TRP A 95 2.91 0.72 -8.94
N ASN A 96 3.51 0.51 -10.11
CA ASN A 96 2.75 0.23 -11.33
C ASN A 96 1.93 -1.06 -11.18
N ALA A 97 2.57 -2.15 -10.73
CA ALA A 97 1.89 -3.42 -10.52
C ALA A 97 0.72 -3.29 -9.53
N LEU A 98 0.88 -2.53 -8.45
CA LEU A 98 -0.18 -2.30 -7.46
C LEU A 98 -1.34 -1.45 -8.03
N LEU A 99 -1.02 -0.37 -8.76
CA LEU A 99 -2.01 0.56 -9.30
C LEU A 99 -2.86 -0.05 -10.44
N ASP A 100 -2.36 -1.08 -11.12
CA ASP A 100 -3.13 -1.81 -12.14
C ASP A 100 -4.26 -2.68 -11.52
N HIS A 101 -4.19 -2.92 -10.20
CA HIS A 101 -5.12 -3.79 -9.48
C HIS A 101 -5.94 -3.07 -8.40
N LEU A 102 -6.08 -1.74 -8.48
CA LEU A 102 -6.93 -1.00 -7.54
C LEU A 102 -8.35 -1.56 -7.52
N ILE A 103 -8.95 -1.62 -6.33
CA ILE A 103 -10.34 -2.09 -6.13
C ILE A 103 -11.35 -1.36 -7.03
N ALA A 104 -11.13 -0.06 -7.24
CA ALA A 104 -11.92 0.81 -8.08
C ALA A 104 -11.08 2.00 -8.54
N LYS A 105 -11.55 2.74 -9.56
CA LYS A 105 -10.90 3.98 -9.99
C LYS A 105 -11.04 5.05 -8.88
N PRO A 106 -9.93 5.55 -8.30
CA PRO A 106 -9.99 6.54 -7.23
C PRO A 106 -10.44 7.91 -7.75
N LYS A 107 -10.96 8.74 -6.84
CA LYS A 107 -11.42 10.12 -7.15
C LYS A 107 -10.29 11.00 -7.70
N ARG A 108 -9.07 10.82 -7.20
CA ARG A 108 -7.86 11.52 -7.66
C ARG A 108 -6.89 10.51 -8.23
N LYS A 109 -6.16 10.88 -9.29
CA LYS A 109 -5.12 10.01 -9.86
C LYS A 109 -3.99 9.85 -8.83
N PRO A 110 -3.60 8.61 -8.47
CA PRO A 110 -2.48 8.37 -7.59
C PRO A 110 -1.17 8.90 -8.16
N GLN A 111 -0.41 9.59 -7.30
CA GLN A 111 0.91 10.14 -7.60
C GLN A 111 1.91 9.69 -6.51
N PRO A 112 2.20 8.39 -6.40
CA PRO A 112 3.15 7.90 -5.41
C PRO A 112 4.55 8.49 -5.64
N GLU A 113 5.23 8.82 -4.55
CA GLU A 113 6.62 9.26 -4.61
C GLU A 113 7.57 8.07 -4.39
N TYR A 114 8.55 7.97 -5.27
CA TYR A 114 9.65 7.01 -5.16
C TYR A 114 10.90 7.62 -5.80
N ARG A 115 12.06 6.99 -5.60
CA ARG A 115 13.31 7.44 -6.21
C ARG A 115 13.19 7.52 -7.74
N GLY A 116 13.21 8.75 -8.28
CA GLY A 116 13.05 9.02 -9.72
C GLY A 116 11.63 9.40 -10.15
N ALA A 117 10.66 9.49 -9.24
CA ALA A 117 9.34 10.05 -9.52
C ALA A 117 9.40 11.59 -9.62
N PRO A 118 8.55 12.24 -10.45
CA PRO A 118 8.34 13.68 -10.41
C PRO A 118 7.95 14.13 -8.99
N ARG A 119 8.38 15.33 -8.57
CA ARG A 119 7.86 15.94 -7.34
C ARG A 119 6.38 16.22 -7.49
N ARG A 120 5.60 15.99 -6.43
CA ARG A 120 4.26 16.57 -6.35
C ARG A 120 4.39 18.09 -6.48
N LYS A 121 3.51 18.69 -7.27
CA LYS A 121 3.32 20.13 -7.24
C LYS A 121 2.32 20.37 -6.12
N ASP A 122 2.77 21.10 -5.10
CA ASP A 122 1.91 21.61 -4.04
C ASP A 122 0.76 22.47 -4.62
#